data_AF-A0A6G0PWV4-F1
#
_entry.id   AF-A0A6G0PWV4-F1
#
_cell.length_a   1.000
_cell.length_b   1.000
_cell.length_c   1.000
_cell.angle_alpha   90.00
_cell.angle_beta   90.00
_cell.angle_gamma   90.00
#
_symmetry.space_group_name_H-M   'P 1'
#
loop_
_entity.id
_entity.type
_entity.pdbx_description
1 polymer ?
#
loop_
_entity_poly.entity_id
_entity_poly.type
_entity_poly.pdbx_seq_one_letter_code
_entity_poly.pdbx_strand_id
1 'polypeptide(L)'
;RSSTSVARRNAEIKAQAGADLSPELVPEEFKTYWVKLICTHGWRRKSRSTGQRKSIFNKSTQCKADVKAAVAWNNDKQQFMIRTTGYSTDHNHRVDAAAYDNHPSTRRVDDPVLLAFVDVLQSAGSKPKRIVQFLRAKTGKNVTLR
;
A
#
# COMPACT_ATOMS: atom_id res chain seq x y z
N ARG A 1 -8.45 -1.92 0.84
CA ARG A 1 -7.57 -2.78 0.02
C ARG A 1 -8.08 -4.20 0.13
N SER A 2 -8.14 -4.91 -0.99
CA SER A 2 -8.45 -6.34 -1.03
C SER A 2 -7.41 -7.02 -1.92
N SER A 3 -7.04 -8.26 -1.62
CA SER A 3 -6.05 -9.00 -2.40
C SER A 3 -6.31 -10.50 -2.36
N THR A 4 -5.93 -11.17 -3.44
CA THR A 4 -5.98 -12.63 -3.57
C THR A 4 -4.55 -13.15 -3.68
N SER A 5 -4.19 -14.13 -2.85
CA SER A 5 -2.86 -14.75 -2.90
C SER A 5 -2.70 -15.64 -4.11
N VAL A 6 -1.46 -15.80 -4.57
CA VAL A 6 -1.12 -16.75 -5.66
C VAL A 6 -1.50 -18.18 -5.26
N ALA A 7 -1.15 -18.59 -4.04
CA ALA A 7 -1.46 -19.92 -3.51
C ALA A 7 -2.96 -20.24 -3.61
N ARG A 8 -3.84 -19.30 -3.24
CA ARG A 8 -5.28 -19.48 -3.35
C ARG A 8 -5.73 -19.64 -4.80
N ARG A 9 -5.26 -18.77 -5.70
CA ARG A 9 -5.63 -18.82 -7.13
C ARG A 9 -5.14 -20.12 -7.79
N ASN A 10 -3.92 -20.53 -7.51
CA ASN A 10 -3.35 -21.76 -8.06
C ASN A 10 -4.10 -23.00 -7.55
N ALA A 11 -4.52 -23.01 -6.28
CA ALA A 11 -5.35 -24.09 -5.73
C ALA A 11 -6.73 -24.16 -6.41
N GLU A 12 -7.38 -23.00 -6.62
CA GLU A 12 -8.66 -22.92 -7.35
C GLU A 12 -8.53 -23.43 -8.79
N ILE A 13 -7.45 -23.05 -9.50
CA ILE A 13 -7.18 -23.52 -10.86
C ILE A 13 -6.91 -25.03 -10.90
N LYS A 14 -6.11 -25.57 -9.97
CA LYS A 14 -5.84 -27.01 -9.89
C LYS A 14 -7.11 -27.81 -9.61
N ALA A 15 -8.03 -27.27 -8.80
CA ALA A 15 -9.31 -27.92 -8.52
C ALA A 15 -10.28 -27.89 -9.72
N GLN A 16 -10.14 -26.91 -10.61
CA GLN A 16 -10.96 -26.78 -11.82
C GLN A 16 -10.36 -27.46 -13.05
N ALA A 17 -9.04 -27.63 -13.10
CA ALA A 17 -8.38 -28.39 -14.14
C ALA A 17 -8.72 -29.88 -13.99
N GLY A 18 -9.32 -30.47 -15.02
CA GLY A 18 -9.44 -31.94 -15.12
C GLY A 18 -8.06 -32.60 -15.16
N ALA A 19 -8.00 -33.90 -14.87
CA ALA A 19 -6.76 -34.66 -14.73
C ALA A 19 -5.76 -34.55 -15.90
N ASP A 20 -6.23 -34.16 -17.09
CA ASP A 20 -5.45 -34.15 -18.34
C ASP A 20 -4.89 -32.78 -18.73
N LEU A 21 -5.15 -31.71 -17.97
CA LEU A 21 -4.62 -30.37 -18.27
C LEU A 21 -3.55 -29.98 -17.25
N SER A 22 -2.38 -29.56 -17.73
CA SER A 22 -1.37 -28.86 -16.92
C SER A 22 -1.68 -27.36 -16.96
N PRO A 23 -2.40 -26.80 -15.97
CA PRO A 23 -2.78 -25.40 -16.02
C PRO A 23 -1.57 -24.49 -15.86
N GLU A 24 -1.61 -23.33 -16.51
CA GLU A 24 -0.60 -22.31 -16.35
C GLU A 24 -0.69 -21.65 -14.97
N LEU A 25 0.23 -22.02 -14.08
CA LEU A 25 0.29 -21.53 -12.71
C LEU A 25 1.15 -20.28 -12.59
N VAL A 26 0.74 -19.35 -11.73
CA VAL A 26 1.58 -18.19 -11.40
C VAL A 26 2.62 -18.59 -10.35
N PRO A 27 3.89 -18.17 -10.50
CA PRO A 27 4.93 -18.43 -9.51
C PRO A 27 4.54 -17.95 -8.10
N GLU A 28 4.75 -18.80 -7.09
CA GLU A 28 4.42 -18.47 -5.70
C GLU A 28 5.24 -17.31 -5.14
N GLU A 29 6.40 -17.04 -5.73
CA GLU A 29 7.29 -15.91 -5.42
C GLU A 29 6.58 -14.55 -5.47
N PHE A 30 5.56 -14.41 -6.32
CA PHE A 30 4.82 -13.14 -6.44
C PHE A 30 3.92 -12.85 -5.25
N LYS A 31 3.59 -13.86 -4.41
CA LYS A 31 2.73 -13.80 -3.21
C LYS A 31 1.27 -13.39 -3.46
N THR A 32 1.06 -12.29 -4.19
CA THR A 32 -0.24 -11.71 -4.53
C THR A 32 -0.50 -11.84 -6.03
N TYR A 33 -1.58 -12.52 -6.39
CA TYR A 33 -2.03 -12.64 -7.77
C TYR A 33 -2.84 -11.42 -8.20
N TRP A 34 -3.77 -10.99 -7.35
CA TRP A 34 -4.70 -9.89 -7.63
C TRP A 34 -4.77 -8.93 -6.47
N VAL A 35 -4.82 -7.63 -6.77
CA VAL A 35 -4.97 -6.58 -5.77
C VAL A 35 -5.95 -5.51 -6.23
N LYS A 36 -6.80 -5.06 -5.31
CA LYS A 36 -7.60 -3.85 -5.41
C LYS A 36 -7.05 -2.79 -4.48
N LEU A 37 -6.47 -1.75 -5.06
CA LEU A 37 -6.08 -0.52 -4.39
C LEU A 37 -7.27 0.45 -4.45
N ILE A 38 -7.51 1.17 -3.36
CA ILE A 38 -8.59 2.15 -3.25
C ILE A 38 -7.98 3.47 -2.79
N CYS A 39 -8.67 4.57 -3.04
CA CYS A 39 -8.29 5.85 -2.46
C CYS A 39 -8.24 5.79 -0.92
N THR A 40 -7.29 6.50 -0.31
CA THR A 40 -7.16 6.65 1.16
C THR A 40 -8.42 7.24 1.79
N HIS A 41 -9.14 8.10 1.06
CA HIS A 41 -10.43 8.68 1.45
C HIS A 41 -11.63 7.76 1.17
N GLY A 42 -11.43 6.67 0.41
CA GLY A 42 -12.45 5.64 0.15
C GLY A 42 -12.61 4.63 1.28
N TRP A 43 -11.66 4.58 2.23
CA TRP A 43 -11.71 3.63 3.34
C TRP A 43 -12.60 4.12 4.49
N ARG A 44 -13.70 3.41 4.74
CA ARG A 44 -14.55 3.63 5.92
C ARG A 44 -14.11 2.71 7.05
N ARG A 45 -13.40 3.24 8.05
CA ARG A 45 -13.14 2.49 9.28
C ARG A 45 -14.41 2.51 10.13
N LYS A 46 -14.95 1.34 10.49
CA LYS A 46 -16.03 1.27 11.50
C LYS A 46 -15.52 1.89 12.80
N SER A 47 -16.30 2.78 13.40
CA SER A 47 -15.98 3.31 14.72
C SER A 47 -15.89 2.15 15.71
N ARG A 48 -14.86 2.16 16.56
CA ARG A 48 -14.73 1.23 17.69
C ARG A 48 -15.12 1.89 19.02
N SER A 49 -15.63 3.13 19.00
CA SER A 49 -16.03 3.85 20.21
C SER A 49 -17.52 3.72 20.50
N THR A 50 -17.87 3.75 21.78
CA THR A 50 -19.24 3.81 22.33
C THR A 50 -19.93 5.17 22.15
N GLY A 51 -19.33 6.10 21.38
CA GLY A 51 -19.99 7.37 21.01
C GLY A 51 -19.89 8.53 22.00
N GLN A 52 -19.22 8.37 23.14
CA GLN A 52 -19.13 9.41 24.18
C GLN A 52 -18.36 10.68 23.77
N ARG A 53 -17.55 10.63 22.71
CA ARG A 53 -16.91 11.80 22.10
C ARG A 53 -17.11 11.79 20.59
N LYS A 54 -17.39 12.96 20.00
CA LYS A 54 -17.41 13.14 18.54
C LYS A 54 -16.00 12.88 18.00
N SER A 55 -15.79 11.69 17.45
CA SER A 55 -14.55 11.30 16.79
C SER A 55 -14.44 12.03 15.45
N ILE A 56 -13.47 12.94 15.32
CA ILE A 56 -13.15 13.67 14.07
C ILE A 56 -12.42 12.75 13.05
N PHE A 57 -12.43 11.43 13.25
CA PHE A 57 -11.77 10.47 12.35
C PHE A 57 -12.51 10.25 11.01
N ASN A 58 -13.48 11.08 10.65
CA ASN A 58 -14.15 11.04 9.35
C ASN A 58 -13.32 11.76 8.28
N LYS A 59 -12.12 11.24 7.99
CA LYS A 59 -11.37 11.61 6.78
C LYS A 59 -11.86 10.86 5.53
N SER A 60 -12.90 10.04 5.64
CA SER A 60 -13.44 9.33 4.49
C SER A 60 -14.47 10.19 3.78
N THR A 61 -14.21 10.54 2.52
CA THR A 61 -15.19 11.15 1.61
C THR A 61 -16.02 10.10 0.89
N GLN A 62 -15.85 8.81 1.24
CA GLN A 62 -16.43 7.68 0.51
C GLN A 62 -16.04 7.69 -0.97
N CYS A 63 -14.81 8.13 -1.25
CA CYS A 63 -14.26 8.15 -2.61
C CYS A 63 -14.32 6.76 -3.23
N LYS A 64 -14.87 6.68 -4.45
CA LYS A 64 -15.04 5.43 -5.20
C LYS A 64 -13.84 5.09 -6.09
N ALA A 65 -12.84 5.98 -6.17
CA ALA A 65 -11.65 5.75 -6.97
C ALA A 65 -10.93 4.47 -6.52
N ASP A 66 -10.68 3.58 -7.47
CA ASP A 66 -10.01 2.32 -7.26
C ASP A 66 -9.23 1.87 -8.50
N VAL A 67 -8.20 1.05 -8.27
CA VAL A 67 -7.40 0.42 -9.32
C VAL A 67 -7.25 -1.04 -8.97
N LYS A 68 -7.59 -1.91 -9.91
CA LYS A 68 -7.49 -3.36 -9.79
C LYS A 68 -6.44 -3.87 -10.75
N ALA A 69 -5.52 -4.67 -10.25
CA ALA A 69 -4.41 -5.22 -11.01
C ALA A 69 -4.26 -6.71 -10.72
N ALA A 70 -3.97 -7.49 -11.76
CA ALA A 70 -3.71 -8.92 -11.69
C ALA A 70 -2.40 -9.26 -12.40
N VAL A 71 -1.73 -10.33 -11.96
CA VAL A 71 -0.66 -10.95 -12.74
C VAL A 71 -1.29 -11.73 -13.88
N ALA A 72 -0.82 -11.51 -15.11
CA ALA A 72 -1.24 -12.23 -16.29
C ALA A 72 0.00 -12.65 -17.11
N TRP A 73 -0.07 -13.81 -17.75
CA TRP A 73 0.94 -14.20 -18.73
C TRP A 73 0.78 -13.37 -20.01
N ASN A 74 1.90 -12.92 -20.56
CA ASN A 74 1.93 -12.25 -21.85
C ASN A 74 2.59 -13.17 -22.89
N ASN A 75 1.83 -13.61 -23.88
CA ASN A 75 2.30 -14.50 -24.96
C ASN A 75 3.38 -13.85 -25.84
N ASP A 76 3.29 -12.53 -26.10
CA ASP A 76 4.23 -11.84 -27.00
C ASP A 76 5.60 -11.70 -26.35
N LYS A 77 5.63 -11.45 -25.03
CA LYS A 77 6.87 -11.24 -24.27
C LYS A 77 7.35 -12.49 -23.54
N GLN A 78 6.56 -13.57 -23.57
CA GLN A 78 6.83 -14.83 -22.86
C GLN A 78 7.16 -14.61 -21.37
N GLN A 79 6.45 -13.68 -20.73
CA GLN A 79 6.72 -13.23 -19.36
C GLN A 79 5.44 -12.86 -18.62
N PHE A 80 5.47 -12.98 -17.29
CA PHE A 80 4.40 -12.48 -16.43
C PHE A 80 4.43 -10.95 -16.35
N MET A 81 3.27 -10.34 -16.56
CA MET A 81 3.07 -8.89 -16.48
C MET A 81 1.91 -8.54 -15.56
N ILE A 82 1.88 -7.30 -15.09
CA ILE A 82 0.74 -6.75 -14.35
C ILE A 82 -0.26 -6.19 -15.35
N ARG A 83 -1.47 -6.74 -15.37
CA ARG A 83 -2.59 -6.25 -16.16
C ARG A 83 -3.60 -5.55 -15.26
N THR A 84 -3.96 -4.32 -15.62
CA THR A 84 -5.08 -3.61 -14.99
C THR A 84 -6.39 -4.29 -15.40
N THR A 85 -7.10 -4.87 -14.45
CA THR A 85 -8.39 -5.57 -14.71
C THR A 85 -9.58 -4.62 -14.65
N GLY A 86 -9.39 -3.42 -14.11
CA GLY A 86 -10.40 -2.37 -14.04
C GLY A 86 -9.97 -1.25 -13.11
N TYR A 87 -10.49 -0.05 -13.35
CA TYR A 87 -10.18 1.12 -12.56
C TYR A 87 -11.32 2.14 -12.61
N SER A 88 -11.36 3.00 -11.60
CA SER A 88 -12.12 4.24 -11.57
C SER A 88 -11.17 5.33 -11.08
N THR A 89 -10.93 6.33 -11.92
CA THR A 89 -10.03 7.47 -11.65
C THR A 89 -10.77 8.68 -11.10
N ASP A 90 -12.09 8.60 -10.94
CA ASP A 90 -12.90 9.73 -10.51
C ASP A 90 -12.83 9.93 -9.00
N HIS A 91 -12.23 11.04 -8.60
CA HIS A 91 -12.15 11.47 -7.23
C HIS A 91 -13.25 12.48 -6.90
N ASN A 92 -13.91 12.29 -5.76
CA ASN A 92 -14.88 13.25 -5.21
C ASN A 92 -14.25 14.21 -4.20
N HIS A 93 -12.92 14.31 -4.21
CA HIS A 93 -12.13 15.18 -3.35
C HIS A 93 -10.91 15.64 -4.13
N ARG A 94 -10.27 16.71 -3.66
CA ARG A 94 -9.02 17.18 -4.27
C ARG A 94 -7.93 16.12 -4.13
N VAL A 95 -7.25 15.83 -5.23
CA VAL A 95 -6.00 15.05 -5.24
C VAL A 95 -4.87 16.04 -5.40
N ASP A 96 -3.99 16.11 -4.41
CA ASP A 96 -2.88 17.06 -4.41
C ASP A 96 -1.59 16.41 -3.90
N ALA A 97 -0.46 16.84 -4.47
CA ALA A 97 0.86 16.31 -4.14
C ALA A 97 1.23 16.58 -2.67
N ALA A 98 0.87 17.76 -2.14
CA ALA A 98 1.17 18.12 -0.77
C ALA A 98 0.49 17.19 0.25
N ALA A 99 -0.74 16.74 0.00
CA ALA A 99 -1.50 15.82 0.82
C ALA A 99 -0.93 14.41 0.73
N TYR A 100 -0.42 14.02 -0.44
CA TYR A 100 0.32 12.77 -0.63
C TYR A 100 1.62 12.77 0.19
N ASP A 101 2.44 13.81 0.05
CA ASP A 101 3.71 13.96 0.76
C ASP A 101 3.51 14.07 2.27
N ASN A 102 2.39 14.67 2.70
CA ASN A 102 2.00 14.76 4.09
C ASN A 102 1.21 13.54 4.59
N HIS A 103 0.98 12.51 3.79
CA HIS A 103 0.30 11.32 4.27
C HIS A 103 1.21 10.55 5.25
N PRO A 104 0.70 10.07 6.41
CA PRO A 104 1.54 9.41 7.43
C PRO A 104 2.36 8.22 6.92
N SER A 105 1.84 7.47 5.95
CA SER A 105 2.60 6.35 5.36
C SER A 105 3.75 6.82 4.46
N THR A 106 3.58 7.95 3.76
CA THR A 106 4.61 8.51 2.87
C THR A 106 5.74 9.14 3.68
N ARG A 107 5.40 9.86 4.76
CA ARG A 107 6.38 10.49 5.66
C ARG A 107 7.17 9.51 6.52
N ARG A 108 6.72 8.25 6.62
CA ARG A 108 7.33 7.23 7.47
C ARG A 108 8.68 6.80 6.88
N VAL A 109 9.66 6.67 7.78
CA VAL A 109 10.98 6.10 7.48
C VAL A 109 11.00 4.72 8.12
N ASP A 110 11.15 3.68 7.30
CA ASP A 110 11.16 2.27 7.72
C ASP A 110 12.53 1.61 7.49
N ASP A 111 13.53 2.39 7.06
CA ASP A 111 14.89 1.89 6.83
C ASP A 111 15.54 1.56 8.19
N PRO A 112 15.83 0.27 8.48
CA PRO A 112 16.34 -0.16 9.77
C PRO A 112 17.71 0.45 10.10
N VAL A 113 18.54 0.71 9.09
CA VAL A 113 19.87 1.31 9.27
C VAL A 113 19.74 2.77 9.70
N LEU A 114 18.86 3.51 9.03
CA LEU A 114 18.57 4.90 9.40
C LEU A 114 17.93 5.01 10.79
N LEU A 115 17.04 4.07 11.13
CA LEU A 115 16.40 4.04 12.45
C LEU A 115 17.42 3.77 13.57
N ALA A 116 18.29 2.78 13.41
CA ALA A 116 19.35 2.50 14.37
C ALA A 116 20.30 3.71 14.56
N PHE A 117 20.61 4.43 13.47
CA PHE A 117 21.41 5.65 13.55
C PHE A 117 20.70 6.79 14.30
N VAL A 118 19.39 6.94 14.09
CA VAL A 118 18.58 7.91 14.84
C VAL A 118 18.56 7.59 16.33
N ASP A 119 18.47 6.33 16.71
CA ASP A 119 18.51 5.91 18.12
C ASP A 119 19.83 6.33 18.78
N VAL A 120 20.96 6.11 18.12
CA VAL A 120 22.28 6.58 18.60
C VAL A 120 22.31 8.10 18.75
N LEU A 121 21.78 8.85 17.77
CA LEU A 121 21.73 10.32 17.86
C LEU A 121 20.86 10.79 19.04
N GLN A 122 19.75 10.12 19.31
CA GLN A 122 18.89 10.43 20.45
C GLN A 122 19.59 10.12 21.77
N SER A 123 20.23 8.96 21.91
CA SER A 123 21.01 8.59 23.10
C SER A 123 22.18 9.56 23.37
N ALA A 124 22.78 10.11 22.31
CA ALA A 124 23.82 11.13 22.40
C ALA A 124 23.28 12.55 22.73
N GLY A 125 21.97 12.71 22.95
CA GLY A 125 21.35 13.99 23.29
C GLY A 125 21.21 14.96 22.11
N SER A 126 21.23 14.46 20.88
CA SER A 126 21.07 15.31 19.70
C SER A 126 19.69 15.97 19.67
N LYS A 127 19.67 17.27 19.33
CA LYS A 127 18.42 18.02 19.23
C LYS A 127 17.49 17.40 18.17
N PRO A 128 16.20 17.16 18.47
CA PRO A 128 15.24 16.58 17.51
C PRO A 128 15.18 17.29 16.16
N LYS A 129 15.34 18.63 16.15
CA LYS A 129 15.38 19.43 14.91
C LYS A 129 16.51 19.01 13.98
N ARG A 130 17.69 18.69 14.51
CA ARG A 130 18.84 18.21 13.71
C ARG A 130 18.62 16.81 13.16
N ILE A 131 18.01 15.93 13.97
CA ILE A 131 17.64 14.57 13.55
C ILE A 131 16.64 14.64 12.38
N VAL A 132 15.60 15.48 12.47
CA VAL A 132 14.64 15.69 11.37
C VAL A 132 15.34 16.22 10.12
N GLN A 133 16.22 17.21 10.26
CA GLN A 133 16.95 17.78 9.13
C GLN A 133 17.81 16.72 8.43
N PHE A 134 18.51 15.88 9.21
CA PHE A 134 19.28 14.76 8.69
C PHE A 134 18.39 13.77 7.93
N LEU A 135 17.25 13.37 8.51
CA LEU A 135 16.32 12.44 7.86
C LEU A 135 15.74 13.00 6.57
N ARG A 136 15.40 14.30 6.53
CA ARG A 136 14.93 14.98 5.32
C ARG A 136 16.01 14.98 4.24
N ALA A 137 17.25 15.31 4.60
CA ALA A 137 18.37 15.34 3.66
C ALA A 137 18.70 13.95 3.09
N LYS A 138 18.60 12.89 3.90
CA LYS A 138 18.90 11.52 3.45
C LYS A 138 17.76 10.85 2.69
N THR A 139 16.52 11.11 3.06
CA THR A 139 15.35 10.40 2.50
C THR A 139 14.56 11.21 1.47
N GLY A 140 14.74 12.53 1.42
CA GLY A 140 13.90 13.43 0.62
C GLY A 140 12.44 13.55 1.12
N LYS A 141 12.07 12.82 2.17
CA LYS A 141 10.71 12.78 2.70
C LYS A 141 10.45 13.95 3.64
N ASN A 142 9.20 14.40 3.70
CA ASN A 142 8.78 15.41 4.68
C ASN A 142 8.59 14.79 6.08
N VAL A 143 9.70 14.41 6.73
CA VAL A 143 9.67 13.73 8.03
C VAL A 143 9.29 14.68 9.17
N THR A 144 8.52 14.15 10.13
CA THR A 144 8.14 14.80 11.39
C THR A 144 8.37 13.83 12.55
N LEU A 145 9.15 14.21 13.55
CA LEU A 145 9.21 13.48 14.83
C LEU A 145 7.94 13.79 15.63
N ARG A 146 7.36 12.77 16.26
CA ARG A 146 6.20 12.87 17.16
C ARG A 146 6.53 12.24 18.48
#